data_AF-A0A1J1DY26-F1
#
_entry.id   AF-A0A1J1DY26-F1
#
_cell.length_a   1.000
_cell.length_b   1.000
_cell.length_c   1.000
_cell.angle_alpha   90.00
_cell.angle_beta   90.00
_cell.angle_gamma   90.00
#
_symmetry.space_group_name_H-M   'P 1'
#
loop_
_entity.id
_entity.type
_entity.pdbx_description
1 polymer ?
#
loop_
_entity_poly.entity_id
_entity_poly.type
_entity_poly.pdbx_seq_one_letter_code
_entity_poly.pdbx_strand_id
1 'polypeptide(L)'
;MFNSCIKHNKSSTDTSSVDNDVKKTKPINFISKWKIGEEIDENKTIVLPIYNGGDYDFHVDWGDGTEKQHINSDNLNSKSHVYKVPGEYYITITGKIKGFNFGLVDESRYKIIEILDWGNLNFGYNKNGAYFKYCMNLTTIPSLPPDLEGITNMKEMFSLCSKFNGDVSNWDVSKVTDMSYMFSGCRSFTGKGLKTWDVSNVTSMRSMFSLLVRVTEDLSGWNVNKVSACADFVTAKTKIPQIFPRCRELPYLDPLILLPKQSKNGE
;
A
#
# COMPACT_ATOMS: atom_id res chain seq x y z
N MET A 1 26.69 -75.09 5.91
CA MET A 1 26.69 -75.13 7.39
C MET A 1 27.19 -73.79 7.89
N PHE A 2 26.43 -73.18 8.81
CA PHE A 2 26.65 -71.85 9.39
C PHE A 2 27.79 -71.84 10.42
N ASN A 3 28.53 -70.71 10.49
CA ASN A 3 28.82 -69.88 11.68
C ASN A 3 30.15 -69.12 11.54
N SER A 4 30.15 -67.77 11.55
CA SER A 4 30.59 -66.88 12.66
C SER A 4 31.71 -65.97 12.11
N CYS A 5 31.87 -64.66 12.35
CA CYS A 5 31.16 -63.60 13.08
C CYS A 5 31.73 -62.21 12.63
N ILE A 6 30.88 -61.17 12.57
CA ILE A 6 31.05 -59.79 13.13
C ILE A 6 32.16 -58.88 12.50
N LYS A 7 31.98 -57.59 12.12
CA LYS A 7 30.95 -56.52 12.16
C LYS A 7 31.32 -55.48 11.08
N HIS A 8 30.37 -54.99 10.28
CA HIS A 8 30.54 -53.76 9.49
C HIS A 8 29.77 -52.61 10.16
N ASN A 9 30.49 -51.56 10.56
CA ASN A 9 29.92 -50.30 11.00
C ASN A 9 29.73 -49.41 9.76
N LYS A 10 28.50 -49.33 9.22
CA LYS A 10 28.13 -48.32 8.22
C LYS A 10 27.63 -47.09 8.95
N SER A 11 28.47 -46.06 9.00
CA SER A 11 28.08 -44.70 9.37
C SER A 11 27.19 -44.14 8.25
N SER A 12 26.05 -43.61 8.64
CA SER A 12 25.02 -42.99 7.82
C SER A 12 25.56 -41.73 7.13
N THR A 13 25.40 -41.67 5.81
CA THR A 13 25.51 -40.43 5.03
C THR A 13 24.32 -39.55 5.35
N ASP A 14 24.55 -38.54 6.19
CA ASP A 14 23.63 -37.42 6.37
C ASP A 14 24.06 -36.34 5.36
N THR A 15 23.39 -36.32 4.21
CA THR A 15 23.53 -35.24 3.23
C THR A 15 22.74 -34.04 3.75
N SER A 16 23.42 -33.13 4.44
CA SER A 16 22.87 -31.81 4.73
C SER A 16 22.65 -31.06 3.41
N SER A 17 21.38 -30.82 3.08
CA SER A 17 20.97 -29.87 2.08
C SER A 17 21.45 -28.48 2.50
N VAL A 18 22.25 -27.85 1.65
CA VAL A 18 22.61 -26.44 1.78
C VAL A 18 21.34 -25.63 1.49
N ASP A 19 20.64 -25.24 2.55
CA ASP A 19 19.60 -24.21 2.48
C ASP A 19 20.27 -22.88 2.12
N ASN A 20 20.24 -22.54 0.83
CA ASN A 20 20.48 -21.18 0.35
C ASN A 20 19.25 -20.31 0.64
N ASP A 21 18.94 -20.12 1.92
CA ASP A 21 17.96 -19.14 2.37
C ASP A 21 18.67 -17.79 2.48
N VAL A 22 18.96 -17.17 1.32
CA VAL A 22 19.32 -15.75 1.26
C VAL A 22 18.05 -14.99 1.63
N LYS A 23 17.82 -14.84 2.94
CA LYS A 23 16.93 -13.82 3.48
C LYS A 23 17.42 -12.49 2.93
N LYS A 24 16.80 -11.99 1.86
CA LYS A 24 16.96 -10.62 1.41
C LYS A 24 16.70 -9.74 2.63
N THR A 25 17.75 -9.13 3.16
CA THR A 25 17.64 -8.19 4.28
C THR A 25 16.66 -7.10 3.85
N LYS A 26 15.58 -6.93 4.60
CA LYS A 26 14.57 -5.90 4.35
C LYS A 26 15.30 -4.56 4.13
N PRO A 27 15.02 -3.83 3.05
CA PRO A 27 15.61 -2.52 2.84
C PRO A 27 15.38 -1.64 4.08
N ILE A 28 16.37 -0.84 4.44
CA ILE A 28 16.32 -0.04 5.67
C ILE A 28 15.80 1.39 5.45
N ASN A 29 15.57 1.76 4.18
CA ASN A 29 15.21 3.11 3.78
C ASN A 29 13.87 3.10 3.07
N PHE A 30 12.94 3.94 3.51
CA PHE A 30 11.78 4.29 2.70
C PHE A 30 12.20 5.30 1.64
N ILE A 31 11.95 4.98 0.38
CA ILE A 31 12.34 5.81 -0.77
C ILE A 31 11.09 6.12 -1.59
N SER A 32 10.85 7.40 -1.83
CA SER A 32 9.67 7.87 -2.56
C SER A 32 10.04 9.03 -3.48
N LYS A 33 9.27 9.22 -4.55
CA LYS A 33 9.43 10.32 -5.49
C LYS A 33 8.24 11.25 -5.43
N TRP A 34 8.53 12.55 -5.44
CA TRP A 34 7.56 13.62 -5.25
C TRP A 34 7.70 14.69 -6.32
N LYS A 35 6.59 15.22 -6.83
CA LYS A 35 6.55 16.35 -7.78
C LYS A 35 6.09 17.63 -7.07
N ILE A 36 6.92 18.67 -7.15
CA ILE A 36 6.83 19.89 -6.34
C ILE A 36 6.83 21.14 -7.21
N GLY A 37 5.92 22.08 -6.94
CA GLY A 37 5.98 23.44 -7.49
C GLY A 37 5.54 23.61 -8.96
N GLU A 38 4.86 22.62 -9.54
CA GLU A 38 4.45 22.59 -10.96
C GLU A 38 3.24 21.69 -11.19
N GLU A 39 2.35 22.07 -12.14
CA GLU A 39 1.22 21.32 -12.75
C GLU A 39 0.16 20.67 -11.83
N ILE A 40 0.55 20.33 -10.60
CA ILE A 40 -0.18 19.58 -9.59
C ILE A 40 -0.47 20.49 -8.39
N ASP A 41 0.54 21.25 -7.95
CA ASP A 41 0.46 22.20 -6.84
C ASP A 41 1.64 23.19 -6.93
N GLU A 42 1.36 24.49 -7.01
CA GLU A 42 2.37 25.55 -7.02
C GLU A 42 3.09 25.69 -5.67
N ASN A 43 2.50 25.17 -4.58
CA ASN A 43 3.13 25.15 -3.28
C ASN A 43 4.37 24.25 -3.29
N LYS A 44 5.53 24.85 -3.01
CA LYS A 44 6.83 24.16 -2.97
C LYS A 44 7.15 23.49 -1.63
N THR A 45 6.20 23.42 -0.71
CA THR A 45 6.39 22.81 0.60
C THR A 45 5.94 21.36 0.61
N ILE A 46 6.76 20.46 1.14
CA ILE A 46 6.33 19.13 1.57
C ILE A 46 6.14 19.16 3.07
N VAL A 47 5.09 18.49 3.53
CA VAL A 47 4.83 18.13 4.91
C VAL A 47 4.69 16.61 4.93
N LEU A 48 5.54 15.92 5.68
CA LEU A 48 5.43 14.46 5.81
C LEU A 48 4.12 14.09 6.52
N PRO A 49 3.43 13.02 6.09
CA PRO A 49 2.15 12.61 6.67
C PRO A 49 2.32 11.83 7.99
N ILE A 50 3.16 12.35 8.88
CA ILE A 50 3.34 11.84 10.25
C ILE A 50 2.43 12.61 11.21
N TYR A 51 1.87 11.90 12.18
CA TYR A 51 0.80 12.39 13.05
C TYR A 51 1.09 12.14 14.54
N ASN A 52 0.34 12.78 15.42
CA ASN A 52 0.47 12.60 16.86
C ASN A 52 0.15 11.15 17.27
N GLY A 53 1.03 10.52 18.04
CA GLY A 53 0.90 9.12 18.46
C GLY A 53 1.66 8.12 17.59
N GLY A 54 2.52 8.60 16.69
CA GLY A 54 3.57 7.78 16.09
C GLY A 54 4.83 7.70 16.95
N ASP A 55 5.79 6.91 16.49
CA ASP A 55 7.11 6.73 17.10
C ASP A 55 8.20 7.03 16.06
N TYR A 56 8.94 8.11 16.30
CA TYR A 56 9.80 8.74 15.31
C TYR A 56 11.22 8.91 15.86
N ASP A 57 12.18 8.40 15.11
CA ASP A 57 13.59 8.70 15.28
C ASP A 57 14.29 8.43 13.95
N PHE A 58 14.18 9.36 13.01
CA PHE A 58 14.61 9.16 11.63
C PHE A 58 15.27 10.39 11.03
N HIS A 59 16.04 10.18 9.98
CA HIS A 59 16.63 11.24 9.16
C HIS A 59 15.97 11.26 7.79
N VAL A 60 15.72 12.46 7.28
CA VAL A 60 15.18 12.70 5.95
C VAL A 60 16.23 13.36 5.08
N ASP A 61 16.49 12.74 3.94
CA ASP A 61 17.15 13.39 2.80
C ASP A 61 16.05 13.84 1.84
N TRP A 62 15.94 15.16 1.64
CA TRP A 62 14.93 15.77 0.78
C TRP A 62 15.28 15.70 -0.72
N GLY A 63 16.50 15.27 -1.06
CA GLY A 63 16.92 15.05 -2.44
C GLY A 63 17.23 16.33 -3.24
N ASP A 64 17.25 17.50 -2.60
CA ASP A 64 17.60 18.79 -3.22
C ASP A 64 18.99 19.30 -2.83
N GLY A 65 19.79 18.46 -2.14
CA GLY A 65 21.14 18.78 -1.67
C GLY A 65 21.18 19.57 -0.36
N THR A 66 20.04 19.83 0.28
CA THR A 66 20.02 20.36 1.66
C THR A 66 20.51 19.33 2.68
N GLU A 67 20.93 19.81 3.85
CA GLU A 67 21.36 18.92 4.93
C GLU A 67 20.22 18.01 5.40
N LYS A 68 20.57 16.77 5.75
CA LYS A 68 19.60 15.80 6.24
C LYS A 68 18.98 16.28 7.54
N GLN A 69 17.66 16.23 7.60
CA GLN A 69 16.90 16.66 8.77
C GLN A 69 16.65 15.49 9.71
N HIS A 70 16.97 15.62 10.99
CA HIS A 70 16.56 14.67 12.02
C HIS A 70 15.14 15.00 12.51
N ILE A 71 14.29 13.97 12.59
CA ILE A 71 12.90 14.08 12.98
C ILE A 71 12.61 13.07 14.10
N ASN A 72 12.16 13.60 15.24
CA ASN A 72 11.78 12.84 16.43
C ASN A 72 10.39 13.25 16.98
N SER A 73 9.65 14.08 16.25
CA SER A 73 8.30 14.54 16.62
C SER A 73 7.48 14.94 15.39
N ASP A 74 6.16 14.97 15.52
CA ASP A 74 5.19 15.33 14.47
C ASP A 74 4.90 16.84 14.36
N ASN A 75 5.72 17.67 15.02
CA ASN A 75 5.64 19.13 14.93
C ASN A 75 5.75 19.58 13.46
N LEU A 76 4.89 20.52 13.04
CA LEU A 76 4.87 20.99 11.66
C LEU A 76 6.24 21.50 11.18
N ASN A 77 6.97 22.21 12.04
CA ASN A 77 8.29 22.75 11.71
C ASN A 77 9.36 21.64 11.57
N SER A 78 9.19 20.50 12.25
CA SER A 78 10.14 19.38 12.14
C SER A 78 9.88 18.48 10.94
N LYS A 79 8.65 18.46 10.40
CA LYS A 79 8.25 17.54 9.33
C LYS A 79 8.02 18.20 7.97
N SER A 80 8.39 19.47 7.83
CA SER A 80 8.20 20.24 6.60
C SER A 80 9.51 20.69 5.97
N HIS A 81 9.50 20.83 4.65
CA HIS A 81 10.62 21.32 3.85
C HIS A 81 10.14 22.13 2.65
N VAL A 82 10.84 23.22 2.34
CA VAL A 82 10.48 24.15 1.27
C VAL A 82 11.53 24.08 0.17
N TYR A 83 11.13 23.66 -1.03
CA TYR A 83 12.01 23.58 -2.18
C TYR A 83 12.17 24.95 -2.86
N LYS A 84 13.41 25.29 -3.24
CA LYS A 84 13.72 26.54 -3.93
C LYS A 84 13.22 26.52 -5.37
N VAL A 85 13.46 25.42 -6.06
CA VAL A 85 13.15 25.21 -7.48
C VAL A 85 12.03 24.16 -7.56
N PRO A 86 11.04 24.31 -8.46
CA PRO A 86 10.12 23.22 -8.79
C PRO A 86 10.84 22.02 -9.42
N GLY A 87 10.23 20.84 -9.33
CA GLY A 87 10.75 19.65 -9.96
C GLY A 87 10.31 18.35 -9.30
N GLU A 88 10.98 17.27 -9.69
CA GLU A 88 10.80 15.96 -9.10
C GLU A 88 11.98 15.62 -8.19
N TYR A 89 11.67 15.17 -6.97
CA TYR A 89 12.65 14.91 -5.93
C TYR A 89 12.48 13.52 -5.34
N TYR A 90 13.60 12.89 -5.00
CA TYR A 90 13.64 11.62 -4.29
C TYR A 90 13.82 11.89 -2.81
N ILE A 91 12.81 11.53 -2.01
CA ILE A 91 12.88 11.63 -0.55
C ILE A 91 13.28 10.27 0.00
N THR A 92 14.36 10.26 0.78
CA THR A 92 14.86 9.07 1.45
C THR A 92 14.74 9.24 2.96
N ILE A 93 14.04 8.31 3.61
CA ILE A 93 13.87 8.28 5.06
C ILE A 93 14.63 7.08 5.63
N THR A 94 15.48 7.35 6.62
CA THR A 94 16.33 6.34 7.27
C THR A 94 16.13 6.38 8.79
N GLY A 95 16.07 5.24 9.47
CA GLY A 95 15.86 5.17 10.92
C GLY A 95 14.50 4.58 11.31
N LYS A 96 13.85 5.10 12.35
CA LYS A 96 12.56 4.59 12.83
C LYS A 96 11.43 5.53 12.45
N ILE A 97 10.55 5.08 11.54
CA ILE A 97 9.36 5.81 11.13
C ILE A 97 8.11 4.95 11.31
N LYS A 98 7.40 5.16 12.42
CA LYS A 98 6.19 4.44 12.78
C LYS A 98 5.01 5.41 12.94
N GLY A 99 4.12 5.46 11.95
CA GLY A 99 2.98 6.39 11.92
C GLY A 99 3.01 7.28 10.68
N PHE A 100 2.70 6.71 9.52
CA PHE A 100 2.65 7.41 8.24
C PHE A 100 1.26 7.24 7.62
N ASN A 101 0.49 8.33 7.50
CA ASN A 101 -0.92 8.25 7.13
C ASN A 101 -1.49 9.54 6.51
N PHE A 102 -1.73 9.53 5.20
CA PHE A 102 -2.34 10.65 4.47
C PHE A 102 -3.84 10.87 4.75
N GLY A 103 -4.51 9.90 5.38
CA GLY A 103 -5.89 10.02 5.85
C GLY A 103 -6.01 10.84 7.14
N LEU A 104 -4.93 10.98 7.91
CA LEU A 104 -4.88 11.81 9.12
C LEU A 104 -4.19 13.15 8.91
N VAL A 105 -3.26 13.22 7.94
CA VAL A 105 -2.45 14.40 7.62
C VAL A 105 -2.58 14.60 6.13
N ASP A 106 -3.30 15.65 5.77
CA ASP A 106 -3.94 15.77 4.46
C ASP A 106 -3.14 16.67 3.50
N GLU A 107 -2.03 17.20 4.02
CA GLU A 107 -1.00 17.97 3.33
C GLU A 107 -0.16 17.10 2.40
N SER A 108 0.25 17.68 1.27
CA SER A 108 1.22 17.09 0.33
C SER A 108 0.83 15.75 -0.33
N ARG A 109 -0.32 15.13 -0.02
CA ARG A 109 -0.74 13.83 -0.58
C ARG A 109 -0.84 13.78 -2.11
N TYR A 110 -1.08 14.91 -2.76
CA TYR A 110 -1.09 14.98 -4.23
C TYR A 110 0.31 15.01 -4.85
N LYS A 111 1.35 15.25 -4.06
CA LYS A 111 2.72 15.45 -4.50
C LYS A 111 3.51 14.15 -4.58
N ILE A 112 3.15 13.13 -3.81
CA ILE A 112 3.78 11.80 -3.94
C ILE A 112 3.31 11.15 -5.26
N ILE A 113 4.27 10.72 -6.09
CA ILE A 113 3.99 10.18 -7.43
C ILE A 113 4.45 8.73 -7.59
N GLU A 114 5.41 8.27 -6.78
CA GLU A 114 5.92 6.90 -6.81
C GLU A 114 6.52 6.53 -5.44
N ILE A 115 6.33 5.28 -5.05
CA ILE A 115 7.08 4.65 -3.95
C ILE A 115 8.07 3.70 -4.61
N LEU A 116 9.36 3.87 -4.31
CA LEU A 116 10.44 3.07 -4.88
C LEU A 116 10.89 1.97 -3.93
N ASP A 117 10.78 2.20 -2.63
CA ASP A 117 11.09 1.22 -1.60
C ASP A 117 10.26 1.51 -0.34
N TRP A 118 9.63 0.48 0.23
CA TRP A 118 8.93 0.61 1.51
C TRP A 118 9.89 0.70 2.69
N GLY A 119 11.04 0.03 2.58
CA GLY A 119 12.05 -0.10 3.61
C GLY A 119 11.51 -0.22 5.04
N ASN A 120 11.92 0.71 5.90
CA ASN A 120 11.58 0.82 7.32
C ASN A 120 10.18 1.40 7.61
N LEU A 121 9.37 1.73 6.59
CA LEU A 121 8.07 2.35 6.80
C LEU A 121 7.14 1.43 7.58
N ASN A 122 6.68 1.90 8.73
CA ASN A 122 5.64 1.24 9.53
C ASN A 122 4.43 2.18 9.66
N PHE A 123 3.24 1.68 9.36
CA PHE A 123 2.03 2.49 9.36
C PHE A 123 1.54 2.89 10.77
N GLY A 124 2.15 2.35 11.82
CA GLY A 124 1.87 2.71 13.21
C GLY A 124 0.74 1.91 13.84
N TYR A 125 0.30 2.37 15.01
CA TYR A 125 -0.74 1.71 15.80
C TYR A 125 -2.16 2.08 15.36
N ASN A 126 -2.28 3.01 14.41
CA ASN A 126 -3.57 3.47 13.95
C ASN A 126 -4.24 2.40 13.09
N LYS A 127 -5.38 1.90 13.59
CA LYS A 127 -6.24 0.91 12.93
C LYS A 127 -7.31 1.54 12.03
N ASN A 128 -7.17 2.81 11.63
CA ASN A 128 -8.18 3.52 10.84
C ASN A 128 -8.02 3.32 9.31
N GLY A 129 -6.93 2.69 8.85
CA GLY A 129 -6.63 2.57 7.43
C GLY A 129 -6.20 3.91 6.81
N ALA A 130 -6.62 4.17 5.57
CA ALA A 130 -6.46 5.43 4.82
C ALA A 130 -5.02 5.90 4.58
N TYR A 131 -4.03 5.00 4.66
CA TYR A 131 -2.61 5.33 4.66
C TYR A 131 -2.16 6.16 3.45
N PHE A 132 -2.70 5.90 2.26
CA PHE A 132 -2.45 6.63 1.01
C PHE A 132 -3.73 7.20 0.40
N LYS A 133 -4.74 7.48 1.23
CA LYS A 133 -6.00 8.04 0.75
C LYS A 133 -5.76 9.38 0.03
N TYR A 134 -6.40 9.55 -1.12
CA TYR A 134 -6.30 10.72 -2.00
C TYR A 134 -4.90 11.01 -2.57
N CYS A 135 -3.98 10.05 -2.59
CA CYS A 135 -2.73 10.17 -3.34
C CYS A 135 -2.97 10.08 -4.85
N MET A 136 -3.68 11.07 -5.43
CA MET A 136 -4.23 11.02 -6.79
C MET A 136 -3.17 10.84 -7.88
N ASN A 137 -1.93 11.27 -7.61
CA ASN A 137 -0.81 11.18 -8.54
C ASN A 137 0.14 10.01 -8.28
N LEU A 138 -0.09 9.21 -7.23
CA LEU A 138 0.69 8.00 -7.00
C LEU A 138 0.40 7.00 -8.11
N THR A 139 1.45 6.55 -8.81
CA THR A 139 1.35 5.67 -9.97
C THR A 139 1.79 4.24 -9.65
N THR A 140 2.98 4.09 -9.06
CA THR A 140 3.64 2.80 -8.82
C THR A 140 4.10 2.68 -7.37
N ILE A 141 4.27 1.42 -6.95
CA ILE A 141 4.84 0.97 -5.68
C ILE A 141 5.83 -0.16 -5.99
N PRO A 142 6.80 -0.48 -5.10
CA PRO A 142 7.72 -1.57 -5.36
C PRO A 142 7.03 -2.94 -5.26
N SER A 143 7.64 -3.95 -5.88
CA SER A 143 7.17 -5.33 -5.83
C SER A 143 7.39 -6.00 -4.47
N LEU A 144 8.41 -5.56 -3.72
CA LEU A 144 8.55 -5.95 -2.32
C LEU A 144 7.39 -5.32 -1.53
N PRO A 145 6.70 -6.08 -0.65
CA PRO A 145 5.56 -5.56 0.08
C PRO A 145 5.98 -4.60 1.21
N PRO A 146 5.09 -3.70 1.65
CA PRO A 146 5.28 -2.96 2.89
C PRO A 146 5.26 -3.90 4.10
N ASP A 147 5.69 -3.38 5.24
CA ASP A 147 5.45 -4.03 6.52
C ASP A 147 3.97 -3.92 6.91
N LEU A 148 3.27 -5.06 6.88
CA LEU A 148 1.87 -5.17 7.26
C LEU A 148 1.69 -5.86 8.62
N GLU A 149 2.76 -6.08 9.38
CA GLU A 149 2.66 -6.72 10.67
C GLU A 149 1.74 -5.94 11.62
N GLY A 150 0.72 -6.63 12.15
CA GLY A 150 -0.27 -6.03 13.05
C GLY A 150 -1.35 -5.19 12.38
N ILE A 151 -1.32 -5.04 11.04
CA ILE A 151 -2.35 -4.32 10.28
C ILE A 151 -3.55 -5.24 10.05
N THR A 152 -4.67 -4.91 10.69
CA THR A 152 -5.95 -5.61 10.49
C THR A 152 -6.98 -4.79 9.72
N ASN A 153 -6.71 -3.50 9.48
CA ASN A 153 -7.62 -2.58 8.80
C ASN A 153 -6.90 -1.86 7.66
N MET A 154 -7.31 -2.12 6.43
CA MET A 154 -6.84 -1.46 5.21
C MET A 154 -7.92 -0.62 4.53
N LYS A 155 -8.98 -0.28 5.27
CA LYS A 155 -10.05 0.60 4.81
C LYS A 155 -9.45 1.83 4.14
N GLU A 156 -9.95 2.19 2.96
CA GLU A 156 -9.58 3.40 2.22
C GLU A 156 -8.09 3.56 1.88
N MET A 157 -7.25 2.52 2.02
CA MET A 157 -5.78 2.66 1.92
C MET A 157 -5.32 3.40 0.66
N PHE A 158 -5.91 3.11 -0.51
CA PHE A 158 -5.65 3.81 -1.77
C PHE A 158 -6.91 4.49 -2.33
N SER A 159 -7.91 4.76 -1.49
CA SER A 159 -9.15 5.38 -1.96
C SER A 159 -8.85 6.70 -2.67
N LEU A 160 -9.40 6.83 -3.88
CA LEU A 160 -9.25 7.95 -4.81
C LEU A 160 -7.81 8.20 -5.31
N CYS A 161 -6.94 7.19 -5.29
CA CYS A 161 -5.66 7.22 -6.01
C CYS A 161 -5.86 6.96 -7.51
N SER A 162 -6.39 7.95 -8.24
CA SER A 162 -6.88 7.77 -9.61
C SER A 162 -5.83 7.24 -10.61
N LYS A 163 -4.55 7.57 -10.42
CA LYS A 163 -3.43 7.13 -11.27
C LYS A 163 -2.73 5.85 -10.77
N PHE A 164 -3.14 5.30 -9.62
CA PHE A 164 -2.50 4.12 -9.04
C PHE A 164 -2.68 2.89 -9.91
N ASN A 165 -1.58 2.20 -10.20
CA ASN A 165 -1.54 0.92 -10.91
C ASN A 165 -0.38 0.04 -10.40
N GLY A 166 -0.19 0.02 -9.08
CA GLY A 166 0.83 -0.77 -8.42
C GLY A 166 0.60 -2.28 -8.48
N ASP A 167 1.67 -3.06 -8.40
CA ASP A 167 1.60 -4.52 -8.22
C ASP A 167 1.51 -4.86 -6.73
N VAL A 168 0.44 -5.56 -6.34
CA VAL A 168 0.19 -5.92 -4.93
C VAL A 168 0.27 -7.42 -4.68
N SER A 169 0.89 -8.19 -5.60
CA SER A 169 0.90 -9.66 -5.55
C SER A 169 1.54 -10.25 -4.28
N ASN A 170 2.51 -9.55 -3.70
CA ASN A 170 3.33 -10.04 -2.59
C ASN A 170 2.85 -9.56 -1.23
N TRP A 171 1.71 -8.89 -1.16
CA TRP A 171 1.19 -8.38 0.10
C TRP A 171 0.56 -9.52 0.91
N ASP A 172 1.06 -9.75 2.12
CA ASP A 172 0.39 -10.63 3.08
C ASP A 172 -0.76 -9.87 3.76
N VAL A 173 -1.98 -10.12 3.28
CA VAL A 173 -3.21 -9.55 3.81
C VAL A 173 -4.01 -10.53 4.67
N SER A 174 -3.43 -11.68 5.03
CA SER A 174 -4.13 -12.77 5.72
C SER A 174 -4.72 -12.37 7.08
N LYS A 175 -4.19 -11.33 7.72
CA LYS A 175 -4.66 -10.79 9.01
C LYS A 175 -5.67 -9.65 8.87
N VAL A 176 -5.93 -9.17 7.66
CA VAL A 176 -6.82 -8.03 7.41
C VAL A 176 -8.27 -8.45 7.54
N THR A 177 -9.06 -7.67 8.27
CA THR A 177 -10.49 -7.89 8.49
C THR A 177 -11.36 -6.87 7.77
N ASP A 178 -10.84 -5.67 7.48
CA ASP A 178 -11.59 -4.60 6.80
C ASP A 178 -10.80 -4.05 5.60
N MET A 179 -11.38 -4.17 4.40
CA MET A 179 -10.87 -3.64 3.13
C MET A 179 -11.83 -2.64 2.48
N SER A 180 -12.77 -2.09 3.24
CA SER A 180 -13.79 -1.17 2.75
C SER A 180 -13.16 0.00 1.98
N TYR A 181 -13.63 0.26 0.77
CA TYR A 181 -13.19 1.35 -0.11
C TYR A 181 -11.69 1.35 -0.45
N MET A 182 -10.95 0.27 -0.19
CA MET A 182 -9.48 0.24 -0.31
C MET A 182 -8.97 0.76 -1.65
N PHE A 183 -9.63 0.41 -2.76
CA PHE A 183 -9.29 0.87 -4.11
C PHE A 183 -10.35 1.77 -4.74
N SER A 184 -11.38 2.20 -4.00
CA SER A 184 -12.49 2.98 -4.54
C SER A 184 -11.98 4.19 -5.33
N GLY A 185 -12.31 4.31 -6.62
CA GLY A 185 -11.84 5.40 -7.48
C GLY A 185 -10.40 5.28 -8.01
N CYS A 186 -9.72 4.15 -7.83
CA CYS A 186 -8.45 3.84 -8.50
C CYS A 186 -8.67 3.49 -9.98
N ARG A 187 -8.98 4.49 -10.80
CA ARG A 187 -9.39 4.29 -12.21
C ARG A 187 -8.33 3.62 -13.08
N SER A 188 -7.05 3.80 -12.75
CA SER A 188 -5.92 3.22 -13.49
C SER A 188 -5.56 1.80 -13.04
N PHE A 189 -6.07 1.35 -11.89
CA PHE A 189 -5.70 0.08 -11.31
C PHE A 189 -6.28 -1.09 -12.10
N THR A 190 -5.40 -1.97 -12.56
CA THR A 190 -5.74 -3.16 -13.34
C THR A 190 -6.10 -4.38 -12.49
N GLY A 191 -5.90 -4.29 -11.17
CA GLY A 191 -6.08 -5.40 -10.24
C GLY A 191 -4.87 -6.32 -10.11
N LYS A 192 -3.74 -6.00 -10.75
CA LYS A 192 -2.54 -6.85 -10.76
C LYS A 192 -2.16 -7.31 -9.34
N GLY A 193 -2.16 -8.61 -9.13
CA GLY A 193 -1.77 -9.24 -7.86
C GLY A 193 -2.93 -9.56 -6.91
N LEU A 194 -4.14 -9.02 -7.10
CA LEU A 194 -5.27 -9.31 -6.20
C LEU A 194 -5.60 -10.80 -6.08
N LYS A 195 -5.43 -11.57 -7.15
CA LYS A 195 -5.74 -13.00 -7.18
C LYS A 195 -4.95 -13.83 -6.14
N THR A 196 -3.78 -13.37 -5.70
CA THR A 196 -2.93 -14.10 -4.75
C THR A 196 -3.31 -13.89 -3.29
N TRP A 197 -4.21 -12.95 -2.99
CA TRP A 197 -4.55 -12.58 -1.63
C TRP A 197 -5.39 -13.65 -0.91
N ASP A 198 -4.98 -13.98 0.32
CA ASP A 198 -5.85 -14.69 1.27
C ASP A 198 -6.77 -13.69 1.98
N VAL A 199 -8.02 -13.63 1.52
CA VAL A 199 -9.07 -12.76 2.09
C VAL A 199 -10.01 -13.48 3.05
N SER A 200 -9.67 -14.69 3.50
CA SER A 200 -10.55 -15.55 4.32
C SER A 200 -10.90 -14.97 5.70
N ASN A 201 -10.16 -13.96 6.16
CA ASN A 201 -10.42 -13.23 7.40
C ASN A 201 -11.17 -11.91 7.21
N VAL A 202 -11.39 -11.47 5.96
CA VAL A 202 -12.07 -10.21 5.67
C VAL A 202 -13.57 -10.33 5.97
N THR A 203 -14.08 -9.40 6.78
CA THR A 203 -15.50 -9.30 7.14
C THR A 203 -16.22 -8.16 6.42
N SER A 204 -15.47 -7.15 5.94
CA SER A 204 -16.02 -6.04 5.17
C SER A 204 -15.15 -5.72 3.95
N MET A 205 -15.79 -5.62 2.78
CA MET A 205 -15.20 -5.16 1.53
C MET A 205 -15.90 -3.93 0.96
N ARG A 206 -16.82 -3.31 1.71
CA ARG A 206 -17.69 -2.20 1.27
C ARG A 206 -17.12 -1.30 0.20
N SER A 207 -17.68 -1.39 -1.01
CA SER A 207 -17.32 -0.54 -2.17
C SER A 207 -15.83 -0.54 -2.51
N MET A 208 -15.09 -1.61 -2.18
CA MET A 208 -13.64 -1.73 -2.43
C MET A 208 -13.27 -1.46 -3.89
N PHE A 209 -14.15 -1.86 -4.83
CA PHE A 209 -13.95 -1.72 -6.28
C PHE A 209 -14.92 -0.75 -6.94
N SER A 210 -15.53 0.15 -6.16
CA SER A 210 -16.38 1.21 -6.70
C SER A 210 -15.56 2.15 -7.60
N LEU A 211 -16.11 2.54 -8.75
CA LEU A 211 -15.48 3.44 -9.73
C LEU A 211 -14.16 2.95 -10.35
N LEU A 212 -13.77 1.69 -10.13
CA LEU A 212 -12.72 1.07 -10.93
C LEU A 212 -13.26 0.84 -12.34
N VAL A 213 -12.40 0.94 -13.35
CA VAL A 213 -12.83 0.77 -14.75
C VAL A 213 -11.89 -0.13 -15.56
N ARG A 214 -10.77 -0.58 -14.96
CA ARG A 214 -9.71 -1.36 -15.64
C ARG A 214 -9.42 -2.72 -15.02
N VAL A 215 -10.10 -3.13 -13.94
CA VAL A 215 -9.85 -4.43 -13.31
C VAL A 215 -10.26 -5.56 -14.24
N THR A 216 -9.38 -6.52 -14.44
CA THR A 216 -9.57 -7.67 -15.34
C THR A 216 -9.25 -9.03 -14.71
N GLU A 217 -8.66 -9.05 -13.51
CA GLU A 217 -8.32 -10.27 -12.79
C GLU A 217 -9.56 -11.13 -12.45
N ASP A 218 -9.40 -12.45 -12.51
CA ASP A 218 -10.40 -13.41 -12.06
C ASP A 218 -10.23 -13.68 -10.57
N LEU A 219 -11.18 -13.17 -9.76
CA LEU A 219 -11.17 -13.28 -8.30
C LEU A 219 -12.10 -14.38 -7.80
N SER A 220 -12.63 -15.24 -8.67
CA SER A 220 -13.58 -16.30 -8.30
C SER A 220 -13.04 -17.30 -7.28
N GLY A 221 -11.71 -17.39 -7.11
CA GLY A 221 -11.05 -18.23 -6.11
C GLY A 221 -10.99 -17.64 -4.70
N TRP A 222 -11.41 -16.40 -4.48
CA TRP A 222 -11.40 -15.79 -3.15
C TRP A 222 -12.40 -16.45 -2.19
N ASN A 223 -11.94 -16.81 -0.99
CA ASN A 223 -12.80 -17.25 0.10
C ASN A 223 -13.41 -16.03 0.82
N VAL A 224 -14.67 -15.74 0.53
CA VAL A 224 -15.39 -14.56 1.03
C VAL A 224 -16.48 -14.92 2.05
N ASN A 225 -16.40 -16.11 2.67
CA ASN A 225 -17.44 -16.64 3.55
C ASN A 225 -17.72 -15.79 4.80
N LYS A 226 -16.79 -14.94 5.21
CA LYS A 226 -16.95 -14.03 6.35
C LYS A 226 -17.50 -12.66 5.97
N VAL A 227 -17.62 -12.34 4.68
CA VAL A 227 -18.13 -11.04 4.23
C VAL A 227 -19.65 -10.99 4.38
N SER A 228 -20.14 -9.91 4.99
CA SER A 228 -21.51 -9.87 5.53
C SER A 228 -22.61 -9.42 4.56
N ALA A 229 -22.29 -8.74 3.44
CA ALA A 229 -23.31 -8.26 2.50
C ALA A 229 -22.86 -8.15 1.02
N CYS A 230 -23.82 -8.17 0.09
CA CYS A 230 -23.56 -7.97 -1.35
C CYS A 230 -23.12 -6.54 -1.69
N ALA A 231 -23.64 -5.53 -0.97
CA ALA A 231 -23.17 -4.14 -1.08
C ALA A 231 -21.68 -3.99 -0.72
N ASP A 232 -21.09 -5.05 -0.14
CA ASP A 232 -19.67 -5.08 0.15
C ASP A 232 -18.80 -5.24 -1.11
N PHE A 233 -19.38 -5.56 -2.28
CA PHE A 233 -18.59 -5.89 -3.48
C PHE A 233 -18.82 -4.99 -4.68
N VAL A 234 -19.48 -3.82 -4.56
CA VAL A 234 -19.85 -3.01 -5.73
C VAL A 234 -18.66 -2.80 -6.68
N THR A 235 -18.72 -3.43 -7.87
CA THR A 235 -17.63 -3.49 -8.86
C THR A 235 -18.04 -2.98 -10.23
N ALA A 236 -16.98 -2.55 -10.93
CA ALA A 236 -16.74 -2.71 -12.36
C ALA A 236 -16.91 -4.18 -12.87
N LYS A 237 -16.56 -4.42 -14.14
CA LYS A 237 -16.69 -5.69 -14.89
C LYS A 237 -15.90 -6.93 -14.36
N THR A 238 -15.48 -6.96 -13.10
CA THR A 238 -14.66 -8.05 -12.52
C THR A 238 -15.50 -9.29 -12.24
N LYS A 239 -14.96 -10.48 -12.53
CA LYS A 239 -15.53 -11.74 -12.05
C LYS A 239 -15.19 -11.91 -10.57
N ILE A 240 -16.18 -11.65 -9.71
CA ILE A 240 -16.09 -11.86 -8.26
C ILE A 240 -16.64 -13.25 -7.90
N PRO A 241 -16.27 -13.84 -6.74
CA PRO A 241 -16.92 -15.05 -6.24
C PRO A 241 -18.45 -14.89 -6.23
N GLN A 242 -19.18 -15.98 -6.45
CA GLN A 242 -20.64 -15.97 -6.35
C GLN A 242 -21.04 -15.70 -4.90
N ILE A 243 -21.35 -14.45 -4.57
CA ILE A 243 -21.75 -14.02 -3.24
C ILE A 243 -23.28 -14.03 -3.19
N PHE A 244 -23.85 -15.17 -2.82
CA PHE A 244 -25.29 -15.36 -2.59
C PHE A 244 -26.22 -15.15 -3.80
N PRO A 245 -27.35 -15.89 -3.88
CA PRO A 245 -28.41 -15.68 -4.90
C PRO A 245 -29.16 -14.33 -4.80
N ARG A 246 -28.76 -13.41 -3.91
CA ARG A 246 -29.36 -12.08 -3.71
C ARG A 246 -28.53 -10.92 -4.26
N CYS A 247 -27.35 -11.18 -4.81
CA CYS A 247 -26.62 -10.17 -5.58
C CYS A 247 -27.31 -9.95 -6.93
N ARG A 248 -28.27 -9.02 -6.97
CA ARG A 248 -28.75 -8.48 -8.24
C ARG A 248 -27.69 -7.50 -8.73
N GLU A 249 -27.23 -7.64 -9.98
CA GLU A 249 -26.33 -6.67 -10.62
C GLU A 249 -26.84 -5.26 -10.35
N LEU A 250 -26.12 -4.47 -9.55
CA LEU A 250 -26.47 -3.07 -9.35
C LEU A 250 -26.12 -2.33 -10.65
N PRO A 251 -27.00 -1.44 -11.14
CA PRO A 251 -26.73 -0.70 -12.36
C PRO A 251 -25.44 0.11 -12.18
N TYR A 252 -24.56 -0.01 -13.17
CA TYR A 252 -23.34 0.77 -13.32
C TYR A 252 -23.62 2.25 -13.08
N LEU A 253 -23.00 2.84 -12.06
CA LEU A 253 -23.04 4.29 -11.84
C LEU A 253 -21.98 4.96 -12.72
N ASP A 254 -22.41 5.91 -13.57
CA ASP A 254 -21.52 6.65 -14.47
C ASP A 254 -20.41 7.39 -13.67
N PRO A 255 -19.13 7.07 -13.90
CA PRO A 255 -18.00 7.70 -13.20
C PRO A 255 -17.86 9.20 -13.42
N LEU A 256 -18.57 9.80 -14.39
CA LEU A 256 -18.47 11.23 -14.71
C LEU A 256 -19.22 12.16 -13.74
N ILE A 257 -20.07 11.63 -12.86
CA ILE A 257 -20.94 12.46 -11.99
C ILE A 257 -20.25 12.90 -10.68
N LEU A 258 -19.13 12.29 -10.30
CA LEU A 258 -18.50 12.48 -8.97
C LEU A 258 -17.21 13.31 -8.95
N LEU A 259 -16.86 13.98 -10.05
CA LEU A 259 -15.72 14.90 -10.01
C LEU A 259 -16.10 16.15 -9.20
N PRO A 260 -15.29 16.58 -8.20
CA PRO A 260 -15.26 17.98 -7.85
C PRO A 260 -14.91 18.74 -9.12
N LYS A 261 -15.74 19.71 -9.51
CA LYS A 261 -15.37 20.63 -10.58
C LYS A 261 -13.99 21.19 -10.22
N GLN A 262 -12.96 20.85 -10.98
CA GLN A 262 -11.77 21.69 -10.96
C GLN A 262 -12.26 23.09 -11.33
N SER A 263 -12.06 24.05 -10.42
CA SER A 263 -12.26 25.44 -10.76
C SER A 263 -11.29 25.71 -11.91
N LYS A 264 -11.82 25.76 -13.13
CA LYS A 264 -11.19 26.54 -14.18
C LYS A 264 -11.22 27.97 -13.66
N ASN A 265 -10.15 28.39 -12.99
CA ASN A 265 -9.83 29.80 -12.94
C ASN A 265 -9.35 30.13 -14.36
N GLY A 266 -10.31 30.54 -15.17
CA GLY A 266 -10.08 31.09 -16.49
C GLY A 266 -10.22 32.60 -16.40
N GLU A 267 -9.14 33.26 -16.85
CA GLU A 267 -9.03 34.63 -17.37
C GLU A 267 -9.23 35.81 -16.40
#